data_AF-A0A6J4THH6-F1
#
_entry.id   AF-A0A6J4THH6-F1
#
_cell.length_a   1.000
_cell.length_b   1.000
_cell.length_c   1.000
_cell.angle_alpha   90.00
_cell.angle_beta   90.00
_cell.angle_gamma   90.00
#
_symmetry.space_group_name_H-M   'P 1'
#
loop_
_entity.id
_entity.type
_entity.pdbx_description
1 polymer ?
#
loop_
_entity_poly.entity_id
_entity_poly.type
_entity_poly.pdbx_seq_one_letter_code
_entity_poly.pdbx_strand_id
1 'polypeptide(L)' 'LGDGTFVSARQENLETIHQHNVVAERFGLLGELRAEVASGTPVPRHASMRDWLDGRV' A
#
# COMPACT_ATOMS: atom_id res chain seq x y z
N LEU A 1 -1.25 14.02 -7.72
CA LEU A 1 -2.08 13.52 -6.59
C LEU A 1 -1.51 14.07 -5.30
N GLY A 2 -2.37 14.56 -4.40
CA GLY A 2 -1.97 15.08 -3.09
C GLY A 2 -1.84 13.98 -2.05
N ASP A 3 -1.29 14.30 -0.88
CA ASP A 3 -0.92 13.30 0.13
C ASP A 3 -2.12 12.55 0.74
N GLY A 4 -3.30 13.18 0.82
CA GLY A 4 -4.55 12.54 1.26
C GLY A 4 -5.22 11.63 0.21
N THR A 5 -4.55 11.36 -0.92
CA THR A 5 -5.05 10.43 -1.94
C THR A 5 -4.83 9.00 -1.47
N PHE A 6 -5.86 8.16 -1.44
CA PHE A 6 -5.71 6.74 -1.17
C PHE A 6 -5.17 5.99 -2.40
N VAL A 7 -4.20 5.12 -2.19
CA VAL A 7 -3.61 4.25 -3.22
C VAL A 7 -3.66 2.80 -2.75
N SER A 8 -4.02 1.90 -3.66
CA SER A 8 -3.90 0.45 -3.49
C SER A 8 -3.05 -0.10 -4.63
N ALA A 9 -2.00 -0.85 -4.29
CA ALA A 9 -1.13 -1.52 -5.24
C ALA A 9 -1.02 -3.00 -4.89
N ARG A 10 -1.17 -3.84 -5.91
CA ARG A 10 -0.98 -5.28 -5.85
C ARG A 10 -0.01 -5.68 -6.94
N GLN A 11 0.96 -6.50 -6.58
CA GLN A 11 1.95 -7.05 -7.50
C GLN A 11 1.91 -8.57 -7.38
N GLU A 12 1.90 -9.23 -8.53
CA GLU A 12 1.90 -10.68 -8.64
C GLU A 12 3.14 -11.11 -9.41
N ASN A 13 3.96 -11.97 -8.82
CA ASN A 13 5.08 -12.61 -9.48
C ASN A 13 4.55 -13.84 -10.20
N LEU A 14 4.57 -13.81 -11.53
CA LEU A 14 4.30 -14.99 -12.34
C LEU A 14 5.48 -15.94 -12.21
N GLU A 15 5.25 -17.07 -11.56
CA GLU A 15 6.31 -17.99 -11.24
C GLU A 15 6.38 -19.10 -12.28
N THR A 16 7.58 -19.35 -12.81
CA THR A 16 7.79 -20.23 -13.96
C THR A 16 8.15 -21.67 -13.57
N ILE A 17 8.59 -21.90 -12.32
CA ILE A 17 8.99 -23.21 -11.81
C ILE A 17 8.10 -23.75 -10.67
N HIS A 18 7.17 -22.94 -10.15
CA HIS A 18 6.16 -23.35 -9.17
C HIS A 18 4.77 -23.30 -9.78
N GLN A 19 3.81 -24.06 -9.21
CA GLN A 19 2.40 -24.02 -9.62
C GLN A 19 1.59 -22.96 -8.85
N HIS A 20 2.25 -21.95 -8.29
CA HIS A 20 1.60 -20.84 -7.59
C HIS A 20 2.39 -19.55 -7.79
N ASN A 21 1.67 -18.44 -7.92
CA ASN A 21 2.26 -17.11 -7.97
C ASN A 21 2.46 -16.57 -6.56
N VAL A 22 3.45 -15.71 -6.40
CA VAL A 22 3.64 -14.93 -5.16
C VAL A 22 2.98 -13.58 -5.34
N VAL A 23 2.33 -13.09 -4.29
CA VAL A 23 1.62 -11.81 -4.31
C VAL A 23 2.15 -10.93 -3.19
N ALA A 24 2.35 -9.65 -3.50
CA ALA A 24 2.60 -8.60 -2.54
C ALA A 24 1.56 -7.48 -2.70
N GLU A 25 1.07 -6.96 -1.58
CA GLU A 25 0.07 -5.89 -1.54
C GLU A 25 0.51 -4.79 -0.59
N ARG A 26 0.29 -3.53 -0.99
CA ARG A 26 0.47 -2.36 -0.13
C ARG A 26 -0.58 -1.30 -0.47
N PHE A 27 -1.16 -0.70 0.55
CA PHE A 27 -2.13 0.39 0.43
C PHE A 27 -1.99 1.39 1.57
N GLY A 28 -2.53 2.59 1.36
CA GLY A 28 -2.51 3.68 2.32
C GLY A 28 -2.68 5.03 1.64
N LEU A 29 -2.50 6.11 2.40
CA LEU A 29 -2.42 7.45 1.82
C LEU A 29 -1.11 7.63 1.07
N LEU A 30 -1.15 8.38 -0.03
CA LEU A 30 0.01 8.63 -0.88
C LEU A 30 1.16 9.29 -0.09
N GLY A 31 0.85 10.16 0.87
CA GLY A 31 1.83 10.76 1.78
C GLY A 31 2.53 9.72 2.67
N GLU A 32 1.77 8.78 3.25
CA GLU A 32 2.32 7.69 4.09
C GLU A 32 3.27 6.81 3.28
N LEU A 33 2.86 6.42 2.07
CA LEU A 33 3.66 5.56 1.19
C LEU A 33 4.96 6.25 0.75
N ARG A 34 4.92 7.56 0.45
CA ARG A 34 6.14 8.33 0.13
C ARG A 34 7.08 8.41 1.32
N ALA A 35 6.55 8.66 2.53
CA ALA A 35 7.36 8.71 3.74
C ALA A 35 8.00 7.35 4.04
N GLU A 36 7.25 6.25 3.86
CA GLU A 36 7.76 4.88 4.01
C GLU A 36 8.89 4.59 3.01
N VAL A 37 8.72 4.93 1.73
CA VAL A 37 9.78 4.76 0.71
C VAL A 37 11.02 5.60 1.02
N ALA A 38 10.83 6.84 1.47
CA ALA A 38 11.94 7.74 1.76
C ALA A 38 12.72 7.37 3.04
N SER A 39 12.02 6.88 4.07
CA SER A 39 12.61 6.54 5.37
C SER A 39 12.99 5.06 5.52
N GLY A 40 12.47 4.19 4.65
CA GLY A 40 12.54 2.73 4.81
C GLY A 40 11.76 2.20 6.01
N THR A 41 11.01 3.06 6.71
CA THR A 41 10.28 2.70 7.93
C THR A 41 8.78 2.76 7.67
N PRO A 42 8.06 1.63 7.81
CA PRO A 42 6.60 1.62 7.69
C PRO A 42 5.95 2.45 8.80
N VAL A 43 4.82 3.08 8.48
CA VAL A 43 3.96 3.66 9.51
C VAL A 43 3.40 2.55 10.42
N PRO A 44 3.27 2.77 11.75
CA PRO A 44 2.76 1.75 12.67
C PRO A 44 1.37 1.22 12.32
N ARG A 45 0.53 2.09 11.73
CA ARG A 45 -0.80 1.75 11.21
C ARG A 45 -1.01 2.56 9.94
N HIS A 46 -1.21 1.88 8.81
CA HIS A 46 -1.57 2.52 7.55
C HIS A 46 -3.06 2.87 7.53
N ALA A 47 -3.41 3.92 6.78
CA ALA A 47 -4.81 4.20 6.47
C ALA A 47 -5.47 3.00 5.76
N SER A 48 -6.57 2.51 6.31
CA SER A 48 -7.40 1.52 5.61
C SER A 48 -8.30 2.20 4.58
N MET A 49 -8.72 1.48 3.54
CA MET A 49 -9.70 2.00 2.57
C MET A 49 -10.99 2.45 3.29
N ARG A 50 -11.40 1.71 4.33
CA ARG A 50 -12.57 2.04 5.13
C ARG A 50 -12.38 3.36 5.89
N ASP A 51 -11.25 3.55 6.55
CA ASP A 51 -10.99 4.79 7.28
C ASP A 51 -10.94 5.99 6.32
N TRP A 52 -10.41 5.81 5.11
CA TRP A 52 -10.40 6.84 4.08
C TRP A 52 -11.81 7.20 3.59
N LEU A 53 -12.63 6.20 3.25
CA LEU A 53 -14.01 6.41 2.82
C LEU A 53 -14.89 7.03 3.91
N ASP A 54 -14.63 6.66 5.17
CA ASP A 54 -15.35 7.17 6.34
C ASP A 54 -14.82 8.56 6.80
N GLY A 55 -13.81 9.13 6.14
CA GLY A 55 -13.21 10.43 6.48
C GLY A 55 -12.47 10.45 7.83
N ARG A 56 -11.91 9.31 8.26
CA ARG A 56 -11.21 9.13 9.55
C ARG A 56 -9.68 9.14 9.44
N VAL A 57 -9.15 9.69 8.34
CA VAL A 57 -7.71 9.78 8.02
C VAL A 57 -7.30 11.20 7.72
#